data_AF-A0A1H4CZC9-F1
#
_entry.id   AF-A0A1H4CZC9-F1
#
_cell.length_a   1.000
_cell.length_b   1.000
_cell.length_c   1.000
_cell.angle_alpha   90.00
_cell.angle_beta   90.00
_cell.angle_gamma   90.00
#
_symmetry.space_group_name_H-M   'P 1'
#
loop_
_entity.id
_entity.type
_entity.pdbx_description
1 polymer ?
#
loop_
_entity_poly.entity_id
_entity_poly.type
_entity_poly.pdbx_seq_one_letter_code
_entity_poly.pdbx_strand_id
1 'polypeptide(L)'
;MSYRTYWQLVVASVALVLLGGCGGGGGGGGGVFLPTAVSSVTLSGTATYDSVPNETGALVYAATTSKPIRGAAVDVLSGLTLVASTTTDANGAYSVTVPPSTGLIVRVKAQMSQSGAGPSWDVTVRDNTNSNAIYAMETPAFSSGIAASLTRDIHAPSGWGGSSYGSARVAGPFALLDTVYTAQAKVLSVAPSTAFPSLRVFWSVNNVPGGSNPAVGQIGTTFFSNASDGRAIYVLGKEGVDTDEYDASVIAHEWGHYYQSAFSRDDSPGGSHSMNDLLDRRVAFSEGWGNAWSGIALERSNYTDSVGAGQASGSNVNLAAGFSSGAGWYREASIHSILWNLNSQIGFKAIHNTMTGSFKSGTAVTSIHPFAAAFYAVAPANASNLNALLSGQSISPVADPFGGSETNSGGVSTALPMYNQATPGASNSACVINQAGTGNKLGNFAYLRFTVPTGGNYTIAVTGTSATDPDFVVYHGGQIAASDGLGSSETAVVALPAGESVLVITDFNNTSQSTAASPSAQTPTCFTVTIQ
;
A
#
# COMPACT_ATOMS: atom_id res chain seq x y z
N MET A 1 -20.08 35.29 -36.15
CA MET A 1 -21.16 34.27 -35.96
C MET A 1 -20.75 33.45 -34.74
N SER A 2 -20.95 33.93 -33.50
CA SER A 2 -22.19 33.84 -32.68
C SER A 2 -22.83 32.45 -32.82
N TYR A 3 -22.95 31.61 -31.79
CA TYR A 3 -23.63 31.89 -30.52
C TYR A 3 -23.03 31.12 -29.32
N ARG A 4 -22.93 31.84 -28.19
CA ARG A 4 -22.94 31.31 -26.80
C ARG A 4 -24.40 31.24 -26.34
N THR A 5 -24.77 30.22 -25.57
CA THR A 5 -25.84 30.39 -24.56
C THR A 5 -25.60 29.51 -23.35
N TYR A 6 -25.38 30.14 -22.20
CA TYR A 6 -25.45 29.58 -20.86
C TYR A 6 -26.92 29.64 -20.38
N TRP A 7 -27.39 28.62 -19.67
CA TRP A 7 -28.64 28.70 -18.90
C TRP A 7 -28.30 28.64 -17.40
N GLN A 8 -28.42 29.78 -16.72
CA GLN A 8 -28.54 29.87 -15.27
C GLN A 8 -30.03 30.13 -14.98
N LEU A 9 -30.65 29.30 -14.15
CA LEU A 9 -31.99 29.53 -13.62
C LEU A 9 -31.85 30.01 -12.17
N VAL A 10 -32.11 31.30 -11.98
CA VAL A 10 -32.37 31.96 -10.69
C VAL A 10 -33.89 31.94 -10.49
N VAL A 11 -34.37 31.30 -9.43
CA VAL A 11 -35.78 31.38 -9.02
C VAL A 11 -35.87 32.39 -7.88
N ALA A 12 -36.51 33.53 -8.16
CA ALA A 12 -36.83 34.55 -7.18
C ALA A 12 -38.27 34.37 -6.67
N SER A 13 -38.39 34.39 -5.34
CA SER A 13 -39.63 34.29 -4.57
C SER A 13 -40.47 35.57 -4.68
N VAL A 14 -41.76 35.44 -5.02
CA VAL A 14 -42.75 36.53 -4.89
C VAL A 14 -43.82 36.09 -3.91
N ALA A 15 -43.86 36.76 -2.77
CA ALA A 15 -44.93 36.69 -1.78
C ALA A 15 -46.09 37.59 -2.25
N LEU A 16 -47.32 37.06 -2.25
CA LEU A 16 -48.54 37.84 -2.41
C LEU A 16 -49.44 37.62 -1.20
N VAL A 17 -49.60 38.68 -0.41
CA VAL A 17 -50.53 38.79 0.71
C VAL A 17 -51.84 39.37 0.19
N LEU A 18 -52.95 38.66 0.38
CA LEU A 18 -54.30 39.23 0.33
C LEU A 18 -55.11 38.70 1.51
N LEU A 19 -55.52 39.62 2.38
CA LEU A 19 -56.48 39.45 3.47
C LEU A 19 -57.88 39.82 2.98
N GLY A 20 -58.89 39.10 3.48
CA GLY A 20 -60.24 39.64 3.70
C GLY A 20 -61.40 38.77 3.22
N GLY A 21 -62.11 38.15 4.19
CA GLY A 21 -63.43 37.57 3.96
C GLY A 21 -63.92 36.68 5.11
N CYS A 22 -64.63 37.28 6.08
CA CYS A 22 -65.34 36.59 7.16
C CYS A 22 -66.61 35.86 6.69
N GLY A 23 -66.93 34.76 7.39
CA GLY A 23 -68.21 34.04 7.38
C GLY A 23 -67.91 32.54 7.48
N GLY A 24 -68.16 31.81 8.56
CA GLY A 24 -69.27 31.86 9.51
C GLY A 24 -69.98 30.50 9.42
N GLY A 25 -69.99 29.71 10.50
CA GLY A 25 -70.80 28.47 10.58
C GLY A 25 -70.08 27.31 11.27
N GLY A 26 -70.52 27.01 12.49
CA GLY A 26 -69.99 25.91 13.31
C GLY A 26 -70.38 24.52 12.81
N GLY A 27 -69.61 23.53 13.23
CA GLY A 27 -69.89 22.11 13.03
C GLY A 27 -68.75 21.29 13.62
N GLY A 28 -68.88 20.93 14.89
CA GLY A 28 -67.99 19.94 15.52
C GLY A 28 -68.17 18.60 14.82
N GLY A 29 -67.12 18.14 14.14
CA GLY A 29 -67.00 16.81 13.59
C GLY A 29 -65.55 16.40 13.73
N GLY A 30 -65.27 15.38 14.55
CA GLY A 30 -63.93 14.85 14.76
C GLY A 30 -63.31 14.46 13.43
N GLY A 31 -62.39 15.29 12.94
CA GLY A 31 -61.57 14.98 11.78
C GLY A 31 -60.71 13.78 12.13
N VAL A 32 -61.02 12.64 11.52
CA VAL A 32 -60.08 11.54 11.41
C VAL A 32 -58.91 12.10 10.60
N PHE A 33 -57.80 12.42 11.28
CA PHE A 33 -56.53 12.70 10.61
C PHE A 33 -56.12 11.42 9.88
N LEU A 34 -56.52 11.29 8.61
CA LEU A 34 -55.88 10.33 7.72
C LEU A 34 -54.42 10.77 7.58
N PRO A 35 -53.43 9.94 7.93
CA PRO A 35 -52.04 10.31 7.74
C PRO A 35 -51.84 10.60 6.25
N THR A 36 -51.36 11.79 5.92
CA THR A 36 -50.96 12.13 4.55
C THR A 36 -49.94 11.11 4.09
N ALA A 37 -50.27 10.32 3.08
CA ALA A 37 -49.38 9.33 2.52
C ALA A 37 -48.11 10.05 2.02
N VAL A 38 -46.97 9.76 2.65
CA VAL A 38 -45.68 10.25 2.16
C VAL A 38 -45.37 9.56 0.84
N SER A 39 -44.88 10.30 -0.15
CA SER A 39 -44.48 9.74 -1.45
C SER A 39 -43.15 9.00 -1.37
N SER A 40 -42.36 9.25 -0.33
CA SER A 40 -41.08 8.63 -0.05
C SER A 40 -40.72 8.72 1.44
N VAL A 41 -39.84 7.84 1.89
CA VAL A 41 -39.25 7.82 3.24
C VAL A 41 -37.77 8.13 3.14
N THR A 42 -37.27 9.06 3.96
CA THR A 42 -35.83 9.26 4.14
C THR A 42 -35.31 8.22 5.13
N LEU A 43 -34.56 7.24 4.61
CA LEU A 43 -33.86 6.24 5.40
C LEU A 43 -32.46 6.74 5.72
N SER A 44 -32.12 6.81 7.01
CA SER A 44 -30.78 7.17 7.47
C SER A 44 -30.29 6.22 8.57
N GLY A 45 -29.01 6.26 8.88
CA GLY A 45 -28.44 5.54 10.01
C GLY A 45 -26.94 5.69 10.06
N THR A 46 -26.32 5.03 11.02
CA THR A 46 -24.87 4.96 11.16
C THR A 46 -24.39 3.52 11.01
N ALA A 47 -23.37 3.31 10.18
CA ALA A 47 -22.67 2.04 10.04
C ALA A 47 -21.39 2.07 10.87
N THR A 48 -21.23 1.12 11.79
CA THR A 48 -20.03 1.01 12.65
C THR A 48 -19.45 -0.40 12.67
N TYR A 49 -18.22 -0.53 13.12
CA TYR A 49 -17.54 -1.81 13.33
C TYR A 49 -16.79 -1.83 14.67
N ASP A 50 -16.63 -3.03 15.23
CA ASP A 50 -15.73 -3.26 16.36
C ASP A 50 -14.27 -3.11 15.93
N SER A 51 -13.61 -2.07 16.43
CA SER A 51 -12.16 -1.86 16.31
C SER A 51 -11.46 -2.43 17.53
N VAL A 52 -10.58 -3.41 17.31
CA VAL A 52 -9.72 -3.97 18.36
C VAL A 52 -8.35 -3.28 18.29
N PRO A 53 -7.88 -2.64 19.37
CA PRO A 53 -6.57 -1.98 19.35
C PRO A 53 -5.40 -2.98 19.35
N ASN A 54 -4.36 -2.66 18.58
CA ASN A 54 -3.02 -3.25 18.68
C ASN A 54 -1.99 -2.15 18.99
N GLU A 55 -1.74 -1.90 20.28
CA GLU A 55 -0.82 -0.84 20.72
C GLU A 55 0.62 -1.35 20.85
N THR A 56 0.79 -2.62 21.24
CA THR A 56 2.08 -3.18 21.69
C THR A 56 2.47 -4.49 21.01
N GLY A 57 1.78 -4.89 19.95
CA GLY A 57 1.95 -6.16 19.25
C GLY A 57 0.87 -7.18 19.59
N ALA A 58 0.14 -7.03 20.70
CA ALA A 58 -0.99 -7.91 21.03
C ALA A 58 -2.34 -7.20 20.80
N LEU A 59 -3.36 -7.95 20.39
CA LEU A 59 -4.73 -7.44 20.31
C LEU A 59 -5.34 -7.28 21.71
N VAL A 60 -5.89 -6.10 21.98
CA VAL A 60 -6.50 -5.77 23.27
C VAL A 60 -8.03 -5.82 23.15
N TYR A 61 -8.60 -7.03 23.08
CA TYR A 61 -10.05 -7.23 22.92
C TYR A 61 -10.91 -6.55 23.99
N ALA A 62 -10.41 -6.44 25.23
CA ALA A 62 -11.11 -5.74 26.30
C ALA A 62 -11.24 -4.21 26.06
N ALA A 63 -10.42 -3.66 25.17
CA ALA A 63 -10.44 -2.26 24.76
C ALA A 63 -11.12 -2.06 23.38
N THR A 64 -11.93 -3.03 22.94
CA THR A 64 -12.71 -2.90 21.70
C THR A 64 -13.60 -1.66 21.76
N THR A 65 -13.58 -0.87 20.69
CA THR A 65 -14.41 0.32 20.55
C THR A 65 -15.18 0.29 19.22
N SER A 66 -16.39 0.82 19.22
CA SER A 66 -17.15 1.00 17.98
C SER A 66 -16.60 2.20 17.20
N LYS A 67 -16.11 1.96 15.98
CA LYS A 67 -15.66 3.01 15.04
C LYS A 67 -16.57 3.12 13.81
N PRO A 68 -16.65 4.31 13.18
CA PRO A 68 -17.45 4.48 11.97
C PRO A 68 -16.87 3.69 10.79
N ILE A 69 -17.74 3.10 9.96
CA ILE A 69 -17.33 2.55 8.66
C ILE A 69 -17.32 3.71 7.67
N ARG A 70 -16.15 4.18 7.25
CA ARG A 70 -15.98 5.42 6.46
C ARG A 70 -15.96 5.15 4.95
N GLY A 71 -16.72 5.94 4.17
CA GLY A 71 -16.67 5.92 2.71
C GLY A 71 -17.24 4.67 2.03
N ALA A 72 -17.90 3.78 2.77
CA ALA A 72 -18.35 2.48 2.28
C ALA A 72 -19.64 2.59 1.47
N ALA A 73 -19.78 1.75 0.45
CA ALA A 73 -21.00 1.65 -0.34
C ALA A 73 -22.15 1.02 0.47
N VAL A 74 -23.32 1.66 0.43
CA VAL A 74 -24.56 1.22 1.06
C VAL A 74 -25.61 0.98 -0.02
N ASP A 75 -26.08 -0.27 -0.12
CA ASP A 75 -27.18 -0.66 -0.99
C ASP A 75 -28.43 -0.90 -0.12
N VAL A 76 -29.58 -0.36 -0.54
CA VAL A 76 -30.88 -0.68 0.05
C VAL A 76 -31.63 -1.60 -0.91
N LEU A 77 -32.02 -2.77 -0.42
CA LEU A 77 -32.59 -3.85 -1.21
C LEU A 77 -34.03 -4.13 -0.80
N SER A 78 -34.87 -4.54 -1.75
CA SER A 78 -36.15 -5.20 -1.46
C SER A 78 -36.09 -6.62 -2.03
N GLY A 79 -35.97 -7.61 -1.15
CA GLY A 79 -35.54 -8.95 -1.56
C GLY A 79 -34.14 -8.89 -2.18
N LEU A 80 -34.03 -9.23 -3.46
CA LEU A 80 -32.78 -9.17 -4.23
C LEU A 80 -32.65 -7.93 -5.13
N THR A 81 -33.69 -7.08 -5.18
CA THR A 81 -33.74 -5.92 -6.06
C THR A 81 -33.13 -4.70 -5.38
N LEU A 82 -32.18 -4.04 -6.05
CA LEU A 82 -31.66 -2.75 -5.60
C LEU A 82 -32.74 -1.67 -5.71
N VAL A 83 -33.05 -1.05 -4.58
CA VAL A 83 -34.03 0.05 -4.47
C VAL A 83 -33.33 1.39 -4.55
N ALA A 84 -32.23 1.55 -3.81
CA ALA A 84 -31.43 2.76 -3.79
C ALA A 84 -30.01 2.45 -3.32
N SER A 85 -29.06 3.36 -3.57
CA SER A 85 -27.68 3.26 -3.11
C SER A 85 -27.15 4.61 -2.64
N THR A 86 -26.26 4.58 -1.67
CA THR A 86 -25.55 5.77 -1.15
C THR A 86 -24.17 5.32 -0.61
N THR A 87 -23.45 6.21 0.06
CA THR A 87 -22.20 5.89 0.76
C THR A 87 -22.24 6.41 2.19
N THR A 88 -21.46 5.80 3.07
CA THR A 88 -21.23 6.35 4.41
C THR A 88 -20.27 7.55 4.36
N ASP A 89 -20.49 8.54 5.21
CA ASP A 89 -19.58 9.67 5.39
C ASP A 89 -18.43 9.33 6.37
N ALA A 90 -17.63 10.33 6.76
CA ALA A 90 -16.51 10.17 7.68
C ALA A 90 -16.94 9.79 9.12
N ASN A 91 -18.21 9.97 9.47
CA ASN A 91 -18.81 9.56 10.74
C ASN A 91 -19.57 8.23 10.61
N GLY A 92 -19.51 7.56 9.46
CA GLY A 92 -20.24 6.34 9.19
C GLY A 92 -21.73 6.57 8.91
N ALA A 93 -22.18 7.82 8.84
CA ALA A 93 -23.58 8.14 8.60
C ALA A 93 -23.94 7.97 7.13
N TYR A 94 -25.13 7.46 6.86
CA TYR A 94 -25.70 7.35 5.52
C TYR A 94 -27.14 7.89 5.51
N SER A 95 -27.57 8.37 4.34
CA SER A 95 -28.94 8.84 4.11
C SER A 95 -29.34 8.62 2.65
N VAL A 96 -30.56 8.13 2.43
CA VAL A 96 -31.09 7.81 1.11
C VAL A 96 -32.62 7.80 1.12
N THR A 97 -33.23 8.16 -0.01
CA THR A 97 -34.70 8.14 -0.17
C THR A 97 -35.16 6.79 -0.70
N VAL A 98 -36.21 6.22 -0.07
CA VAL A 98 -36.78 4.91 -0.42
C VAL A 98 -38.32 4.98 -0.52
N PRO A 99 -38.98 4.04 -1.22
CA PRO A 99 -40.44 3.99 -1.25
C PRO A 99 -41.06 3.66 0.12
N PRO A 100 -42.24 4.21 0.45
CA PRO A 100 -42.97 3.88 1.68
C PRO A 100 -43.51 2.44 1.65
N SER A 101 -43.87 1.91 2.82
CA SER A 101 -44.52 0.61 3.02
C SER A 101 -43.84 -0.56 2.30
N THR A 102 -42.52 -0.50 2.17
CA THR A 102 -41.71 -1.48 1.43
C THR A 102 -40.86 -2.29 2.40
N GLY A 103 -40.78 -3.61 2.18
CA GLY A 103 -39.85 -4.48 2.90
C GLY A 103 -38.42 -4.28 2.37
N LEU A 104 -37.51 -3.86 3.25
CA LEU A 104 -36.16 -3.43 2.92
C LEU A 104 -35.10 -4.17 3.74
N ILE A 105 -33.91 -4.27 3.18
CA ILE A 105 -32.65 -4.66 3.82
C ILE A 105 -31.62 -3.56 3.52
N VAL A 106 -30.84 -3.16 4.52
CA VAL A 106 -29.67 -2.32 4.31
C VAL A 106 -28.45 -3.23 4.23
N ARG A 107 -27.70 -3.16 3.13
CA ARG A 107 -26.45 -3.86 2.90
C ARG A 107 -25.30 -2.86 2.85
N VAL A 108 -24.33 -3.01 3.75
CA VAL A 108 -23.08 -2.22 3.71
C VAL A 108 -21.98 -3.13 3.15
N LYS A 109 -21.35 -2.72 2.05
CA LYS A 109 -20.26 -3.47 1.41
C LYS A 109 -18.92 -2.95 1.89
N ALA A 110 -17.94 -3.83 2.08
CA ALA A 110 -16.54 -3.45 2.30
C ALA A 110 -15.92 -2.95 0.98
N GLN A 111 -16.42 -1.83 0.47
CA GLN A 111 -16.06 -1.24 -0.81
C GLN A 111 -16.14 0.28 -0.71
N MET A 112 -15.11 0.97 -1.19
CA MET A 112 -15.11 2.41 -1.43
C MET A 112 -14.95 2.68 -2.91
N SER A 113 -15.78 3.55 -3.48
CA SER A 113 -15.68 3.93 -4.89
C SER A 113 -15.99 5.41 -5.06
N GLN A 114 -15.12 6.13 -5.75
CA GLN A 114 -15.35 7.50 -6.17
C GLN A 114 -14.81 7.70 -7.59
N SER A 115 -15.63 8.32 -8.44
CA SER A 115 -15.28 8.64 -9.83
C SER A 115 -15.58 10.11 -10.13
N GLY A 116 -15.00 10.65 -11.21
CA GLY A 116 -15.22 12.02 -11.65
C GLY A 116 -13.92 12.81 -11.85
N ALA A 117 -14.04 14.13 -11.96
CA ALA A 117 -12.92 15.05 -12.23
C ALA A 117 -12.08 15.39 -10.98
N GLY A 118 -12.52 14.96 -9.79
CA GLY A 118 -11.79 15.11 -8.52
C GLY A 118 -10.90 13.89 -8.21
N PRO A 119 -10.51 13.69 -6.94
CA PRO A 119 -9.84 12.45 -6.57
C PRO A 119 -10.77 11.25 -6.84
N SER A 120 -10.17 10.13 -7.23
CA SER A 120 -10.90 8.93 -7.60
C SER A 120 -10.24 7.70 -7.02
N TRP A 121 -11.04 6.67 -6.71
CA TRP A 121 -10.57 5.40 -6.16
C TRP A 121 -11.60 4.32 -6.41
N ASP A 122 -11.12 3.08 -6.45
CA ASP A 122 -11.92 1.86 -6.43
C ASP A 122 -11.22 0.86 -5.52
N VAL A 123 -11.78 0.63 -4.34
CA VAL A 123 -11.21 -0.24 -3.30
C VAL A 123 -12.26 -1.27 -2.92
N THR A 124 -11.88 -2.54 -2.89
CA THR A 124 -12.75 -3.64 -2.45
C THR A 124 -12.03 -4.56 -1.48
N VAL A 125 -12.70 -4.99 -0.43
CA VAL A 125 -12.26 -6.10 0.42
C VAL A 125 -13.03 -7.36 0.04
N ARG A 126 -12.31 -8.43 -0.27
CA ARG A 126 -12.82 -9.64 -0.92
C ARG A 126 -12.32 -10.90 -0.22
N ASP A 127 -13.11 -11.95 -0.32
CA ASP A 127 -12.72 -13.29 0.12
C ASP A 127 -12.06 -14.07 -1.01
N ASN A 128 -10.73 -14.17 -0.99
CA ASN A 128 -9.98 -14.94 -1.98
C ASN A 128 -10.27 -16.44 -1.94
N THR A 129 -10.85 -16.95 -0.85
CA THR A 129 -11.23 -18.35 -0.68
C THR A 129 -12.69 -18.64 -1.04
N ASN A 130 -13.44 -17.60 -1.37
CA ASN A 130 -14.85 -17.68 -1.77
C ASN A 130 -15.10 -16.93 -3.08
N SER A 131 -14.43 -17.37 -4.14
CA SER A 131 -14.58 -16.85 -5.51
C SER A 131 -14.40 -15.32 -5.61
N ASN A 132 -13.54 -14.74 -4.77
CA ASN A 132 -13.25 -13.30 -4.71
C ASN A 132 -14.50 -12.43 -4.43
N ALA A 133 -15.49 -12.96 -3.70
CA ALA A 133 -16.70 -12.24 -3.34
C ALA A 133 -16.39 -11.03 -2.44
N ILE A 134 -17.04 -9.89 -2.69
CA ILE A 134 -16.91 -8.70 -1.84
C ILE A 134 -17.62 -8.95 -0.50
N TYR A 135 -16.97 -8.64 0.61
CA TYR A 135 -17.59 -8.74 1.93
C TYR A 135 -18.70 -7.70 2.08
N ALA A 136 -19.79 -8.10 2.74
CA ALA A 136 -20.88 -7.21 3.10
C ALA A 136 -21.54 -7.68 4.39
N MET A 137 -22.17 -6.73 5.10
CA MET A 137 -23.09 -7.03 6.20
C MET A 137 -24.48 -6.51 5.86
N GLU A 138 -25.50 -7.15 6.42
CA GLU A 138 -26.90 -6.82 6.18
C GLU A 138 -27.67 -6.66 7.48
N THR A 139 -28.64 -5.75 7.50
CA THR A 139 -29.67 -5.74 8.54
C THR A 139 -30.65 -6.90 8.33
N PRO A 140 -31.35 -7.33 9.40
CA PRO A 140 -32.62 -8.04 9.21
C PRO A 140 -33.59 -7.22 8.35
N ALA A 141 -34.53 -7.90 7.68
CA ALA A 141 -35.54 -7.22 6.89
C ALA A 141 -36.46 -6.35 7.78
N PHE A 142 -36.79 -5.15 7.33
CA PHE A 142 -37.68 -4.21 8.02
C PHE A 142 -38.62 -3.49 7.04
N SER A 143 -39.71 -2.90 7.53
CA SER A 143 -40.58 -2.06 6.70
C SER A 143 -40.16 -0.59 6.76
N SER A 144 -40.15 0.09 5.61
CA SER A 144 -39.97 1.55 5.55
C SER A 144 -41.14 2.33 6.18
N GLY A 145 -42.31 1.68 6.33
CA GLY A 145 -43.50 2.31 6.91
C GLY A 145 -43.98 3.53 6.12
N ILE A 146 -44.77 4.38 6.77
CA ILE A 146 -45.35 5.59 6.16
C ILE A 146 -44.84 6.89 6.81
N ALA A 147 -43.88 6.80 7.73
CA ALA A 147 -43.27 7.98 8.33
C ALA A 147 -42.34 8.67 7.33
N ALA A 148 -42.23 9.99 7.38
CA ALA A 148 -41.37 10.74 6.46
C ALA A 148 -39.86 10.41 6.63
N SER A 149 -39.45 9.97 7.82
CA SER A 149 -38.08 9.56 8.11
C SER A 149 -38.04 8.26 8.92
N LEU A 150 -36.98 7.49 8.71
CA LEU A 150 -36.71 6.25 9.40
C LEU A 150 -35.21 6.10 9.68
N THR A 151 -34.86 5.68 10.89
CA THR A 151 -33.47 5.40 11.27
C THR A 151 -33.20 3.90 11.38
N ARG A 152 -32.11 3.44 10.76
CA ARG A 152 -31.61 2.06 10.83
C ARG A 152 -30.09 2.03 10.94
N ASP A 153 -29.60 1.95 12.17
CA ASP A 153 -28.17 1.73 12.40
C ASP A 153 -27.80 0.28 12.10
N ILE A 154 -26.53 0.06 11.77
CA ILE A 154 -25.98 -1.26 11.49
C ILE A 154 -24.56 -1.35 12.08
N HIS A 155 -24.25 -2.47 12.71
CA HIS A 155 -23.00 -2.67 13.41
C HIS A 155 -22.37 -4.01 13.04
N ALA A 156 -21.08 -3.97 12.70
CA ALA A 156 -20.25 -5.14 12.42
C ALA A 156 -19.52 -5.58 13.71
N PRO A 157 -19.89 -6.71 14.34
CA PRO A 157 -19.18 -7.21 15.51
C PRO A 157 -17.84 -7.86 15.12
N SER A 158 -16.89 -7.86 16.06
CA SER A 158 -15.59 -8.54 15.93
C SER A 158 -15.70 -10.06 15.84
N GLY A 159 -16.77 -10.62 16.43
CA GLY A 159 -16.95 -12.06 16.59
C GLY A 159 -16.17 -12.68 17.75
N TRP A 160 -15.44 -11.87 18.53
CA TRP A 160 -14.68 -12.35 19.68
C TRP A 160 -15.62 -12.77 20.83
N GLY A 161 -15.49 -14.01 21.29
CA GLY A 161 -16.30 -14.60 22.35
C GLY A 161 -15.67 -14.53 23.75
N GLY A 162 -14.54 -13.85 23.91
CA GLY A 162 -13.82 -13.69 25.17
C GLY A 162 -12.52 -14.50 25.26
N SER A 163 -12.49 -15.71 24.69
CA SER A 163 -11.29 -16.58 24.64
C SER A 163 -10.89 -17.03 23.25
N SER A 164 -11.82 -16.97 22.30
CA SER A 164 -11.65 -17.31 20.88
C SER A 164 -12.74 -16.61 20.06
N TYR A 165 -12.61 -16.61 18.75
CA TYR A 165 -13.69 -16.19 17.84
C TYR A 165 -14.84 -17.20 17.90
N GLY A 166 -16.00 -16.76 18.40
CA GLY A 166 -17.20 -17.59 18.57
C GLY A 166 -18.27 -17.37 17.50
N SER A 167 -18.13 -16.34 16.68
CA SER A 167 -19.04 -16.01 15.59
C SER A 167 -18.29 -15.38 14.42
N ALA A 168 -19.01 -15.04 13.35
CA ALA A 168 -18.42 -14.43 12.16
C ALA A 168 -17.71 -13.12 12.51
N ARG A 169 -16.50 -12.95 11.95
CA ARG A 169 -15.63 -11.78 12.15
C ARG A 169 -16.03 -10.63 11.22
N VAL A 170 -17.28 -10.18 11.35
CA VAL A 170 -17.91 -9.23 10.41
C VAL A 170 -17.15 -7.90 10.34
N ALA A 171 -16.55 -7.46 11.45
CA ALA A 171 -15.77 -6.23 11.52
C ALA A 171 -14.45 -6.26 10.73
N GLY A 172 -13.84 -7.44 10.51
CA GLY A 172 -12.51 -7.57 9.90
C GLY A 172 -12.39 -6.84 8.55
N PRO A 173 -13.25 -7.14 7.56
CA PRO A 173 -13.22 -6.44 6.27
C PRO A 173 -13.38 -4.92 6.37
N PHE A 174 -14.12 -4.42 7.36
CA PHE A 174 -14.30 -2.98 7.56
C PHE A 174 -13.11 -2.32 8.25
N ALA A 175 -12.42 -3.02 9.16
CA ALA A 175 -11.16 -2.56 9.74
C ALA A 175 -10.05 -2.42 8.68
N LEU A 176 -9.99 -3.37 7.74
CA LEU A 176 -9.11 -3.29 6.57
C LEU A 176 -9.42 -2.08 5.69
N LEU A 177 -10.70 -1.89 5.34
CA LEU A 177 -11.14 -0.76 4.53
C LEU A 177 -10.85 0.59 5.22
N ASP A 178 -11.01 0.65 6.54
CA ASP A 178 -10.75 1.83 7.36
C ASP A 178 -9.26 2.24 7.38
N THR A 179 -8.36 1.25 7.40
CA THR A 179 -6.91 1.48 7.27
C THR A 179 -6.57 2.04 5.89
N VAL A 180 -7.17 1.48 4.81
CA VAL A 180 -6.99 2.00 3.45
C VAL A 180 -7.53 3.42 3.31
N TYR A 181 -8.71 3.72 3.88
CA TYR A 181 -9.28 5.07 3.91
C TYR A 181 -8.30 6.06 4.56
N THR A 182 -7.69 5.67 5.69
CA THR A 182 -6.73 6.49 6.43
C THR A 182 -5.47 6.78 5.60
N ALA A 183 -4.92 5.75 4.94
CA ALA A 183 -3.75 5.89 4.07
C ALA A 183 -4.03 6.79 2.84
N GLN A 184 -5.20 6.64 2.20
CA GLN A 184 -5.64 7.50 1.11
C GLN A 184 -5.80 8.96 1.56
N ALA A 185 -6.42 9.18 2.73
CA ALA A 185 -6.59 10.52 3.30
C ALA A 185 -5.23 11.21 3.54
N LYS A 186 -4.21 10.47 3.96
CA LYS A 186 -2.86 11.02 4.13
C LYS A 186 -2.28 11.54 2.81
N VAL A 187 -2.40 10.79 1.71
CA VAL A 187 -1.96 11.27 0.38
C VAL A 187 -2.80 12.47 -0.07
N LEU A 188 -4.12 12.41 0.08
CA LEU A 188 -5.03 13.50 -0.30
C LEU A 188 -4.74 14.81 0.46
N SER A 189 -4.19 14.73 1.68
CA SER A 189 -3.79 15.91 2.45
C SER A 189 -2.71 16.77 1.78
N VAL A 190 -1.89 16.17 0.90
CA VAL A 190 -0.82 16.86 0.17
C VAL A 190 -1.04 16.89 -1.35
N ALA A 191 -1.88 16.00 -1.86
CA ALA A 191 -2.25 15.86 -3.28
C ALA A 191 -3.76 15.59 -3.45
N PRO A 192 -4.62 16.62 -3.30
CA PRO A 192 -6.08 16.44 -3.19
C PRO A 192 -6.79 16.00 -4.47
N SER A 193 -6.12 16.05 -5.62
CA SER A 193 -6.64 15.60 -6.92
C SER A 193 -6.13 14.21 -7.32
N THR A 194 -5.60 13.43 -6.37
CA THR A 194 -4.98 12.12 -6.67
C THR A 194 -6.03 11.14 -7.21
N ALA A 195 -5.73 10.56 -8.36
CA ALA A 195 -6.44 9.40 -8.89
C ALA A 195 -5.70 8.13 -8.44
N PHE A 196 -6.35 7.34 -7.57
CA PHE A 196 -5.83 6.09 -7.05
C PHE A 196 -6.20 4.95 -8.02
N PRO A 197 -5.21 4.20 -8.55
CA PRO A 197 -5.50 2.94 -9.23
C PRO A 197 -6.34 1.99 -8.37
N SER A 198 -7.13 1.13 -9.01
CA SER A 198 -7.96 0.15 -8.26
C SER A 198 -7.10 -0.74 -7.36
N LEU A 199 -7.60 -1.02 -6.16
CA LEU A 199 -6.97 -1.85 -5.14
C LEU A 199 -7.94 -2.93 -4.64
N ARG A 200 -7.52 -4.18 -4.72
CA ARG A 200 -8.22 -5.31 -4.08
C ARG A 200 -7.51 -5.67 -2.79
N VAL A 201 -8.25 -5.78 -1.70
CA VAL A 201 -7.73 -6.36 -0.45
C VAL A 201 -8.38 -7.72 -0.28
N PHE A 202 -7.59 -8.76 -0.25
CA PHE A 202 -8.02 -10.13 -0.08
C PHE A 202 -7.78 -10.57 1.35
N TRP A 203 -8.85 -10.92 2.05
CA TRP A 203 -8.78 -11.41 3.41
C TRP A 203 -9.72 -12.59 3.57
N SER A 204 -9.37 -13.54 4.41
CA SER A 204 -10.22 -14.65 4.80
C SER A 204 -9.71 -15.25 6.10
N VAL A 205 -10.60 -15.81 6.91
CA VAL A 205 -10.22 -16.64 8.07
C VAL A 205 -9.44 -17.90 7.68
N ASN A 206 -9.48 -18.25 6.39
CA ASN A 206 -8.73 -19.36 5.81
C ASN A 206 -7.35 -18.94 5.31
N ASN A 207 -7.02 -17.64 5.31
CA ASN A 207 -5.69 -17.18 4.93
C ASN A 207 -4.70 -17.55 6.03
N VAL A 208 -3.81 -18.48 5.72
CA VAL A 208 -2.82 -19.08 6.62
C VAL A 208 -1.40 -18.82 6.13
N PRO A 209 -0.42 -18.77 7.05
CA PRO A 209 0.98 -18.82 6.66
C PRO A 209 1.30 -20.13 5.92
N GLY A 210 2.11 -20.03 4.89
CA GLY A 210 2.59 -21.16 4.08
C GLY A 210 1.81 -21.42 2.79
N GLY A 211 2.40 -22.30 1.96
CA GLY A 211 1.94 -22.58 0.60
C GLY A 211 1.98 -21.35 -0.32
N SER A 212 1.45 -21.50 -1.54
CA SER A 212 1.50 -20.44 -2.57
C SER A 212 0.23 -20.41 -3.44
N ASN A 213 -0.89 -20.88 -2.90
CA ASN A 213 -2.18 -20.88 -3.58
C ASN A 213 -3.19 -19.99 -2.83
N PRO A 214 -3.26 -18.69 -3.18
CA PRO A 214 -4.19 -17.77 -2.55
C PRO A 214 -5.65 -18.17 -2.69
N ALA A 215 -6.05 -18.91 -3.75
CA ALA A 215 -7.45 -19.32 -3.92
C ALA A 215 -7.96 -20.28 -2.82
N VAL A 216 -7.05 -20.93 -2.07
CA VAL A 216 -7.38 -21.79 -0.93
C VAL A 216 -6.86 -21.23 0.40
N GLY A 217 -6.40 -19.97 0.41
CA GLY A 217 -5.91 -19.27 1.60
C GLY A 217 -4.44 -19.53 1.95
N GLN A 218 -3.66 -20.16 1.08
CA GLN A 218 -2.23 -20.36 1.31
C GLN A 218 -1.42 -19.19 0.76
N ILE A 219 -1.09 -18.22 1.62
CA ILE A 219 -0.53 -16.93 1.19
C ILE A 219 0.87 -16.63 1.72
N GLY A 220 1.45 -17.49 2.56
CA GLY A 220 2.82 -17.28 3.09
C GLY A 220 2.87 -16.26 4.24
N THR A 221 2.57 -15.00 3.93
CA THR A 221 2.49 -13.83 4.83
C THR A 221 1.40 -12.89 4.35
N THR A 222 1.12 -11.80 5.06
CA THR A 222 0.47 -10.63 4.44
C THR A 222 1.43 -9.95 3.47
N PHE A 223 0.96 -9.62 2.26
CA PHE A 223 1.81 -9.03 1.22
C PHE A 223 1.02 -8.24 0.16
N PHE A 224 1.69 -7.27 -0.44
CA PHE A 224 1.27 -6.57 -1.64
C PHE A 224 1.72 -7.30 -2.91
N SER A 225 0.85 -7.33 -3.91
CA SER A 225 1.12 -7.85 -5.24
C SER A 225 0.65 -6.87 -6.32
N ASN A 226 1.46 -6.75 -7.38
CA ASN A 226 1.09 -6.07 -8.61
C ASN A 226 1.28 -7.04 -9.79
N ALA A 227 0.33 -7.96 -9.94
CA ALA A 227 0.33 -8.95 -11.01
C ALA A 227 -0.57 -8.52 -12.18
N SER A 228 -0.71 -9.38 -13.19
CA SER A 228 -1.51 -9.12 -14.40
C SER A 228 -3.00 -8.87 -14.12
N ASP A 229 -3.50 -9.33 -12.98
CA ASP A 229 -4.88 -9.12 -12.53
C ASP A 229 -5.06 -7.82 -11.71
N GLY A 230 -4.00 -7.02 -11.59
CA GLY A 230 -3.99 -5.70 -10.96
C GLY A 230 -3.45 -5.72 -9.53
N ARG A 231 -3.48 -4.55 -8.89
CA ARG A 231 -2.94 -4.35 -7.53
C ARG A 231 -3.81 -5.06 -6.49
N ALA A 232 -3.16 -5.82 -5.61
CA ALA A 232 -3.82 -6.53 -4.52
C ALA A 232 -2.98 -6.52 -3.24
N ILE A 233 -3.63 -6.55 -2.09
CA ILE A 233 -3.03 -6.88 -0.79
C ILE A 233 -3.68 -8.18 -0.32
N TYR A 234 -2.90 -9.21 -0.04
CA TYR A 234 -3.38 -10.44 0.60
C TYR A 234 -3.10 -10.37 2.08
N VAL A 235 -4.09 -10.68 2.91
CA VAL A 235 -4.07 -10.47 4.36
C VAL A 235 -4.32 -11.78 5.09
N LEU A 236 -3.47 -12.12 6.06
CA LEU A 236 -3.64 -13.28 6.94
C LEU A 236 -4.85 -13.10 7.87
N GLY A 237 -5.49 -14.21 8.22
CA GLY A 237 -6.70 -14.18 9.05
C GLY A 237 -6.84 -15.41 9.94
N LYS A 238 -5.76 -16.18 10.15
CA LYS A 238 -5.80 -17.43 10.88
C LYS A 238 -5.69 -17.19 12.38
N GLU A 239 -6.82 -17.34 13.07
CA GLU A 239 -6.87 -17.31 14.53
C GLU A 239 -5.85 -18.26 15.16
N GLY A 240 -5.18 -17.77 16.21
CA GLY A 240 -4.22 -18.53 16.99
C GLY A 240 -2.84 -18.65 16.33
N VAL A 241 -2.69 -18.14 15.10
CA VAL A 241 -1.46 -18.17 14.34
C VAL A 241 -1.03 -16.76 14.01
N ASP A 242 -1.79 -16.08 13.16
CA ASP A 242 -1.47 -14.76 12.60
C ASP A 242 -2.75 -14.17 11.98
N THR A 243 -3.20 -13.03 12.51
CA THR A 243 -4.41 -12.36 12.05
C THR A 243 -4.15 -10.87 11.89
N ASP A 244 -4.24 -10.38 10.66
CA ASP A 244 -3.81 -9.02 10.34
C ASP A 244 -4.97 -8.03 10.17
N GLU A 245 -6.23 -8.46 10.26
CA GLU A 245 -7.36 -7.56 10.00
C GLU A 245 -7.50 -6.41 11.01
N TYR A 246 -6.90 -6.55 12.19
CA TYR A 246 -6.78 -5.46 13.17
C TYR A 246 -5.37 -4.86 13.27
N ASP A 247 -4.40 -5.41 12.54
CA ASP A 247 -3.02 -4.96 12.54
C ASP A 247 -2.83 -3.86 11.50
N ALA A 248 -3.41 -2.70 11.82
CA ALA A 248 -3.44 -1.55 10.92
C ALA A 248 -2.06 -1.16 10.38
N SER A 249 -0.98 -1.35 11.15
CA SER A 249 0.39 -1.11 10.67
C SER A 249 0.83 -2.06 9.57
N VAL A 250 0.46 -3.34 9.64
CA VAL A 250 0.74 -4.34 8.59
C VAL A 250 0.00 -3.95 7.31
N ILE A 251 -1.29 -3.65 7.42
CA ILE A 251 -2.11 -3.24 6.27
C ILE A 251 -1.62 -1.92 5.67
N ALA A 252 -1.24 -0.96 6.51
CA ALA A 252 -0.68 0.30 6.05
C ALA A 252 0.69 0.09 5.38
N HIS A 253 1.54 -0.81 5.88
CA HIS A 253 2.82 -1.18 5.25
C HIS A 253 2.61 -1.70 3.83
N GLU A 254 1.71 -2.67 3.65
CA GLU A 254 1.38 -3.18 2.31
C GLU A 254 0.76 -2.11 1.41
N TRP A 255 -0.02 -1.20 1.99
CA TRP A 255 -0.49 -0.02 1.26
C TRP A 255 0.68 0.90 0.84
N GLY A 256 1.77 0.93 1.60
CA GLY A 256 3.02 1.60 1.25
C GLY A 256 3.63 1.04 -0.04
N HIS A 257 3.62 -0.27 -0.23
CA HIS A 257 4.04 -0.89 -1.50
C HIS A 257 3.05 -0.59 -2.63
N TYR A 258 1.74 -0.59 -2.35
CA TYR A 258 0.73 -0.08 -3.29
C TYR A 258 1.05 1.37 -3.71
N TYR A 259 1.43 2.24 -2.78
CA TYR A 259 1.82 3.62 -3.07
C TYR A 259 3.03 3.66 -4.01
N GLN A 260 4.07 2.86 -3.75
CA GLN A 260 5.23 2.81 -4.64
C GLN A 260 4.83 2.38 -6.04
N SER A 261 4.02 1.33 -6.15
CA SER A 261 3.52 0.83 -7.43
C SER A 261 2.62 1.82 -8.17
N ALA A 262 1.79 2.59 -7.45
CA ALA A 262 0.81 3.51 -8.05
C ALA A 262 1.42 4.85 -8.45
N PHE A 263 2.28 5.41 -7.60
CA PHE A 263 2.68 6.82 -7.70
C PHE A 263 4.18 7.02 -7.89
N SER A 264 5.00 6.08 -7.45
CA SER A 264 6.46 6.14 -7.46
C SER A 264 7.03 5.01 -8.33
N ARG A 265 8.16 4.43 -7.90
CA ARG A 265 8.85 3.28 -8.43
C ARG A 265 9.37 2.42 -7.28
N ASP A 266 9.42 1.11 -7.52
CA ASP A 266 10.11 0.14 -6.69
C ASP A 266 10.81 -0.89 -7.59
N ASP A 267 12.13 -1.00 -7.48
CA ASP A 267 12.95 -1.99 -8.20
C ASP A 267 13.33 -3.18 -7.31
N SER A 268 12.76 -3.27 -6.10
CA SER A 268 13.00 -4.35 -5.16
C SER A 268 12.75 -5.72 -5.81
N PRO A 269 13.69 -6.67 -5.71
CA PRO A 269 13.45 -8.06 -6.10
C PRO A 269 12.50 -8.79 -5.12
N GLY A 270 12.09 -8.15 -4.03
CA GLY A 270 11.30 -8.75 -2.96
C GLY A 270 12.03 -9.90 -2.25
N GLY A 271 11.26 -10.82 -1.69
CA GLY A 271 11.77 -12.05 -1.07
C GLY A 271 11.92 -11.99 0.45
N SER A 272 12.19 -13.17 1.04
CA SER A 272 12.26 -13.35 2.50
C SER A 272 13.30 -12.42 3.13
N HIS A 273 12.92 -11.71 4.18
CA HIS A 273 13.81 -10.83 4.93
C HIS A 273 13.40 -10.71 6.40
N SER A 274 14.28 -10.12 7.19
CA SER A 274 14.04 -9.74 8.57
C SER A 274 14.70 -8.40 8.89
N MET A 275 14.26 -7.74 9.97
CA MET A 275 14.86 -6.51 10.46
C MET A 275 16.38 -6.61 10.69
N ASN A 276 16.90 -7.82 10.97
CA ASN A 276 18.31 -8.05 11.26
C ASN A 276 19.16 -8.39 10.03
N ASP A 277 18.58 -8.39 8.83
CA ASP A 277 19.30 -8.75 7.61
C ASP A 277 20.13 -7.57 7.07
N LEU A 278 21.22 -7.90 6.39
CA LEU A 278 21.92 -6.98 5.49
C LEU A 278 21.34 -7.21 4.10
N LEU A 279 20.50 -6.29 3.64
CA LEU A 279 19.68 -6.46 2.44
C LEU A 279 20.33 -5.79 1.22
N ASP A 280 19.92 -6.25 0.04
CA ASP A 280 20.07 -5.46 -1.17
C ASP A 280 19.40 -4.08 -0.98
N ARG A 281 20.04 -3.03 -1.52
CA ARG A 281 19.61 -1.64 -1.31
C ARG A 281 18.17 -1.38 -1.74
N ARG A 282 17.67 -2.12 -2.73
CA ARG A 282 16.32 -1.96 -3.27
C ARG A 282 15.30 -2.52 -2.30
N VAL A 283 15.59 -3.68 -1.70
CA VAL A 283 14.76 -4.28 -0.64
C VAL A 283 14.80 -3.44 0.62
N ALA A 284 15.99 -3.05 1.10
CA ALA A 284 16.12 -2.20 2.30
C ALA A 284 15.31 -0.90 2.17
N PHE A 285 15.30 -0.29 0.99
CA PHE A 285 14.52 0.91 0.74
C PHE A 285 13.02 0.64 0.67
N SER A 286 12.60 -0.41 -0.04
CA SER A 286 11.17 -0.74 -0.21
C SER A 286 10.51 -1.11 1.11
N GLU A 287 11.10 -2.03 1.86
CA GLU A 287 10.57 -2.47 3.16
C GLU A 287 10.67 -1.36 4.21
N GLY A 288 11.75 -0.57 4.17
CA GLY A 288 11.92 0.58 5.04
C GLY A 288 10.88 1.68 4.76
N TRP A 289 10.50 1.85 3.49
CA TRP A 289 9.41 2.72 3.10
C TRP A 289 8.06 2.20 3.63
N GLY A 290 7.75 0.92 3.45
CA GLY A 290 6.50 0.31 3.98
C GLY A 290 6.33 0.57 5.47
N ASN A 291 7.37 0.30 6.25
CA ASN A 291 7.38 0.52 7.70
C ASN A 291 7.17 1.99 8.05
N ALA A 292 7.95 2.89 7.47
CA ALA A 292 7.82 4.33 7.74
C ALA A 292 6.44 4.84 7.34
N TRP A 293 5.94 4.41 6.18
CA TRP A 293 4.63 4.78 5.68
C TRP A 293 3.52 4.36 6.64
N SER A 294 3.61 3.18 7.25
CA SER A 294 2.64 2.74 8.26
C SER A 294 2.51 3.75 9.41
N GLY A 295 3.63 4.27 9.93
CA GLY A 295 3.64 5.31 10.95
C GLY A 295 3.21 6.68 10.43
N ILE A 296 3.59 7.05 9.21
CA ILE A 296 3.23 8.34 8.57
C ILE A 296 1.72 8.42 8.33
N ALA A 297 1.10 7.34 7.85
CA ALA A 297 -0.32 7.27 7.53
C ALA A 297 -1.20 7.17 8.79
N LEU A 298 -0.79 6.35 9.76
CA LEU A 298 -1.54 6.11 10.99
C LEU A 298 -1.22 7.08 12.13
N GLU A 299 -0.26 7.99 11.90
CA GLU A 299 0.21 8.99 12.87
C GLU A 299 0.69 8.36 14.19
N ARG A 300 1.44 7.26 14.07
CA ARG A 300 2.02 6.53 15.20
C ARG A 300 3.53 6.28 15.00
N SER A 301 4.24 6.08 16.11
CA SER A 301 5.69 5.87 16.13
C SER A 301 6.11 4.40 16.16
N ASN A 302 5.16 3.47 16.04
CA ASN A 302 5.46 2.04 16.08
C ASN A 302 4.70 1.24 15.03
N TYR A 303 5.33 0.15 14.60
CA TYR A 303 4.74 -0.91 13.80
C TYR A 303 4.40 -2.09 14.73
N THR A 304 3.18 -2.62 14.62
CA THR A 304 2.69 -3.73 15.43
C THR A 304 2.06 -4.81 14.57
N ASP A 305 2.23 -6.07 14.97
CA ASP A 305 1.78 -7.27 14.25
C ASP A 305 1.48 -8.34 15.31
N SER A 306 0.25 -8.86 15.32
CA SER A 306 -0.28 -9.76 16.34
C SER A 306 -0.32 -11.22 15.90
N VAL A 307 0.21 -12.08 16.76
CA VAL A 307 0.41 -13.51 16.46
C VAL A 307 0.04 -14.40 17.64
N GLY A 308 -0.03 -15.70 17.35
CA GLY A 308 -0.15 -16.75 18.34
C GLY A 308 -1.53 -16.86 18.98
N ALA A 309 -1.59 -17.68 20.03
CA ALA A 309 -2.84 -18.03 20.71
C ALA A 309 -3.58 -16.79 21.22
N GLY A 310 -4.83 -16.62 20.77
CA GLY A 310 -5.67 -15.47 21.13
C GLY A 310 -5.09 -14.11 20.72
N GLN A 311 -4.14 -14.08 19.77
CA GLN A 311 -3.45 -12.86 19.33
C GLN A 311 -2.81 -12.07 20.49
N ALA A 312 -2.42 -12.79 21.55
CA ALA A 312 -1.95 -12.23 22.81
C ALA A 312 -0.45 -11.92 22.82
N SER A 313 0.22 -12.01 21.68
CA SER A 313 1.65 -11.78 21.49
C SER A 313 1.89 -11.14 20.13
N GLY A 314 3.09 -10.64 19.89
CA GLY A 314 3.41 -10.02 18.62
C GLY A 314 4.64 -9.12 18.65
N SER A 315 4.87 -8.49 17.50
CA SER A 315 5.97 -7.57 17.29
C SER A 315 5.57 -6.13 17.63
N ASN A 316 6.52 -5.34 18.14
CA ASN A 316 6.37 -3.91 18.35
C ASN A 316 7.69 -3.20 18.03
N VAL A 317 7.77 -2.66 16.82
CA VAL A 317 8.98 -2.04 16.30
C VAL A 317 8.85 -0.52 16.39
N ASN A 318 9.82 0.13 17.03
CA ASN A 318 9.86 1.58 17.15
C ASN A 318 10.40 2.22 15.86
N LEU A 319 9.52 2.86 15.10
CA LEU A 319 9.85 3.51 13.83
C LEU A 319 10.74 4.73 13.99
N ALA A 320 10.79 5.34 15.19
CA ALA A 320 11.69 6.46 15.46
C ALA A 320 13.14 6.00 15.62
N ALA A 321 13.38 4.73 15.94
CA ALA A 321 14.70 4.19 16.23
C ALA A 321 15.23 3.40 15.05
N GLY A 322 16.45 3.73 14.60
CA GLY A 322 17.23 2.84 13.74
C GLY A 322 18.10 1.89 14.55
N PHE A 323 18.97 1.15 13.87
CA PHE A 323 19.99 0.33 14.55
C PHE A 323 21.04 1.23 15.23
N SER A 324 21.37 0.92 16.49
CA SER A 324 22.46 1.59 17.22
C SER A 324 23.84 1.02 16.90
N SER A 325 23.91 -0.20 16.35
CA SER A 325 25.14 -0.84 15.86
C SER A 325 24.86 -1.57 14.55
N GLY A 326 25.74 -1.41 13.55
CA GLY A 326 25.57 -2.02 12.24
C GLY A 326 24.49 -1.38 11.33
N ALA A 327 24.12 -0.12 11.58
CA ALA A 327 23.26 0.69 10.73
C ALA A 327 23.86 0.93 9.33
N GLY A 328 23.01 1.20 8.34
CA GLY A 328 23.45 1.55 6.99
C GLY A 328 22.33 1.48 5.96
N TRP A 329 22.67 1.81 4.72
CA TRP A 329 21.74 1.86 3.58
C TRP A 329 21.16 0.50 3.17
N TYR A 330 21.76 -0.59 3.67
CA TYR A 330 21.34 -1.98 3.49
C TYR A 330 20.43 -2.49 4.62
N ARG A 331 20.01 -1.61 5.55
CA ARG A 331 19.11 -1.97 6.66
C ARG A 331 17.73 -1.34 6.45
N GLU A 332 16.71 -2.18 6.39
CA GLU A 332 15.31 -1.76 6.42
C GLU A 332 15.00 -0.81 7.59
N ALA A 333 15.46 -1.14 8.80
CA ALA A 333 15.21 -0.29 9.97
C ALA A 333 15.94 1.06 9.94
N SER A 334 17.11 1.14 9.29
CA SER A 334 17.75 2.43 9.08
C SER A 334 16.91 3.30 8.15
N ILE A 335 16.39 2.72 7.06
CA ILE A 335 15.55 3.46 6.12
C ILE A 335 14.23 3.90 6.76
N HIS A 336 13.54 3.01 7.50
CA HIS A 336 12.27 3.42 8.13
C HIS A 336 12.48 4.55 9.14
N SER A 337 13.61 4.54 9.85
CA SER A 337 13.90 5.54 10.87
C SER A 337 14.17 6.89 10.23
N ILE A 338 14.92 6.92 9.12
CA ILE A 338 15.16 8.14 8.35
C ILE A 338 13.85 8.72 7.84
N LEU A 339 13.01 7.92 7.18
CA LEU A 339 11.81 8.43 6.51
C LEU A 339 10.73 8.86 7.51
N TRP A 340 10.55 8.10 8.60
CA TRP A 340 9.62 8.45 9.67
C TRP A 340 10.04 9.75 10.37
N ASN A 341 11.33 9.87 10.75
CA ASN A 341 11.84 11.08 11.39
C ASN A 341 11.88 12.29 10.45
N LEU A 342 12.12 12.08 9.15
CA LEU A 342 12.03 13.16 8.17
C LEU A 342 10.60 13.70 8.13
N ASN A 343 9.59 12.81 8.05
CA ASN A 343 8.19 13.23 8.11
C ASN A 343 7.86 13.97 9.41
N SER A 344 8.36 13.51 10.57
CA SER A 344 8.08 14.19 11.85
C SER A 344 8.72 15.59 11.94
N GLN A 345 9.85 15.81 11.26
CA GLN A 345 10.53 17.11 11.25
C GLN A 345 9.94 18.11 10.25
N ILE A 346 9.51 17.66 9.07
CA ILE A 346 9.18 18.57 7.95
C ILE A 346 7.83 18.27 7.27
N GLY A 347 7.13 17.24 7.71
CA GLY A 347 5.86 16.78 7.14
C GLY A 347 6.01 15.96 5.84
N PHE A 348 4.89 15.39 5.41
CA PHE A 348 4.87 14.40 4.34
C PHE A 348 5.07 14.98 2.93
N LYS A 349 4.74 16.26 2.71
CA LYS A 349 4.67 16.84 1.36
C LYS A 349 5.98 16.77 0.59
N ALA A 350 7.11 17.05 1.22
CA ALA A 350 8.42 16.98 0.57
C ALA A 350 8.80 15.54 0.19
N ILE A 351 8.45 14.57 1.04
CA ILE A 351 8.66 13.14 0.77
C ILE A 351 7.78 12.70 -0.39
N HIS A 352 6.49 13.07 -0.38
CA HIS A 352 5.56 12.78 -1.47
C HIS A 352 6.08 13.31 -2.82
N ASN A 353 6.40 14.61 -2.88
CA ASN A 353 6.92 15.25 -4.09
C ASN A 353 8.22 14.60 -4.59
N THR A 354 9.07 14.13 -3.67
CA THR A 354 10.29 13.40 -4.01
C THR A 354 9.95 12.07 -4.67
N MET A 355 9.13 11.25 -4.01
CA MET A 355 8.73 9.92 -4.47
C MET A 355 7.99 9.98 -5.83
N THR A 356 7.13 10.97 -6.04
CA THR A 356 6.36 11.11 -7.29
C THR A 356 7.09 11.91 -8.37
N GLY A 357 8.23 12.53 -8.04
CA GLY A 357 9.02 13.38 -8.91
C GLY A 357 10.14 12.64 -9.63
N SER A 358 11.33 13.24 -9.66
CA SER A 358 12.49 12.70 -10.40
C SER A 358 13.00 11.35 -9.86
N PHE A 359 12.70 10.99 -8.60
CA PHE A 359 13.02 9.66 -8.06
C PHE A 359 12.38 8.54 -8.90
N LYS A 360 11.10 8.72 -9.27
CA LYS A 360 10.32 7.73 -10.02
C LYS A 360 10.97 7.34 -11.34
N SER A 361 11.57 8.30 -12.05
CA SER A 361 12.12 8.13 -13.39
C SER A 361 13.65 8.18 -13.44
N GLY A 362 14.33 8.23 -12.30
CA GLY A 362 15.79 8.35 -12.23
C GLY A 362 16.51 7.11 -12.74
N THR A 363 17.70 7.24 -13.32
CA THR A 363 18.43 6.09 -13.90
C THR A 363 18.86 5.06 -12.86
N ALA A 364 19.36 5.50 -11.69
CA ALA A 364 19.77 4.61 -10.61
C ALA A 364 18.59 3.76 -10.13
N VAL A 365 18.88 2.52 -9.69
CA VAL A 365 17.84 1.67 -9.09
C VAL A 365 17.36 2.26 -7.77
N THR A 366 16.10 2.03 -7.40
CA THR A 366 15.50 2.59 -6.19
C THR A 366 16.31 2.24 -4.94
N SER A 367 16.79 3.25 -4.23
CA SER A 367 17.38 3.15 -2.90
C SER A 367 17.34 4.50 -2.19
N ILE A 368 17.88 4.58 -0.99
CA ILE A 368 17.98 5.82 -0.22
C ILE A 368 18.83 6.90 -0.93
N HIS A 369 19.83 6.52 -1.72
CA HIS A 369 20.71 7.47 -2.42
C HIS A 369 20.01 8.24 -3.54
N PRO A 370 19.35 7.62 -4.55
CA PRO A 370 18.57 8.37 -5.51
C PRO A 370 17.38 9.09 -4.87
N PHE A 371 16.80 8.56 -3.77
CA PHE A 371 15.79 9.31 -3.01
C PHE A 371 16.37 10.62 -2.47
N ALA A 372 17.53 10.58 -1.80
CA ALA A 372 18.16 11.77 -1.25
C ALA A 372 18.58 12.77 -2.33
N ALA A 373 19.14 12.30 -3.45
CA ALA A 373 19.48 13.16 -4.58
C ALA A 373 18.25 13.88 -5.14
N ALA A 374 17.13 13.17 -5.32
CA ALA A 374 15.87 13.77 -5.74
C ALA A 374 15.31 14.72 -4.66
N PHE A 375 15.42 14.36 -3.39
CA PHE A 375 14.95 15.16 -2.26
C PHE A 375 15.68 16.52 -2.20
N TYR A 376 17.00 16.56 -2.42
CA TYR A 376 17.74 17.83 -2.44
C TYR A 376 17.28 18.76 -3.55
N ALA A 377 16.83 18.22 -4.69
CA ALA A 377 16.27 19.03 -5.77
C ALA A 377 14.85 19.53 -5.44
N VAL A 378 14.04 18.70 -4.77
CA VAL A 378 12.64 19.01 -4.44
C VAL A 378 12.51 19.93 -3.22
N ALA A 379 13.34 19.74 -2.21
CA ALA A 379 13.28 20.44 -0.92
C ALA A 379 14.69 20.86 -0.43
N PRO A 380 15.41 21.72 -1.19
CA PRO A 380 16.79 22.10 -0.85
C PRO A 380 16.92 22.75 0.53
N ALA A 381 15.89 23.48 0.99
CA ALA A 381 15.85 24.09 2.32
C ALA A 381 15.85 23.06 3.46
N ASN A 382 15.47 21.81 3.19
CA ASN A 382 15.43 20.72 4.16
C ASN A 382 16.55 19.68 3.95
N ALA A 383 17.51 19.95 3.06
CA ALA A 383 18.62 19.04 2.81
C ALA A 383 19.44 18.71 4.07
N SER A 384 19.60 19.68 4.97
CA SER A 384 20.30 19.48 6.26
C SER A 384 19.56 18.52 7.19
N ASN A 385 18.22 18.54 7.21
CA ASN A 385 17.41 17.59 7.97
C ASN A 385 17.69 16.15 7.50
N LEU A 386 17.62 15.91 6.19
CA LEU A 386 17.89 14.58 5.63
C LEU A 386 19.35 14.16 5.87
N ASN A 387 20.32 15.06 5.69
CA ASN A 387 21.74 14.76 5.93
C ASN A 387 22.03 14.33 7.38
N ALA A 388 21.39 14.98 8.35
CA ALA A 388 21.54 14.60 9.76
C ALA A 388 21.00 13.18 10.02
N LEU A 389 19.86 12.83 9.41
CA LEU A 389 19.25 11.51 9.54
C LEU A 389 20.06 10.41 8.84
N LEU A 390 20.57 10.69 7.63
CA LEU A 390 21.46 9.76 6.90
C LEU A 390 22.73 9.48 7.71
N SER A 391 23.40 10.54 8.18
CA SER A 391 24.61 10.43 9.00
C SER A 391 24.35 9.68 10.31
N GLY A 392 23.22 9.94 10.97
CA GLY A 392 22.80 9.23 12.18
C GLY A 392 22.54 7.73 11.98
N GLN A 393 22.41 7.26 10.74
CA GLN A 393 22.29 5.85 10.37
C GLN A 393 23.53 5.33 9.62
N SER A 394 24.68 6.00 9.74
CA SER A 394 25.93 5.62 9.07
C SER A 394 25.80 5.51 7.55
N ILE A 395 25.02 6.41 6.94
CA ILE A 395 24.88 6.56 5.49
C ILE A 395 25.59 7.85 5.09
N SER A 396 26.50 7.76 4.13
CA SER A 396 27.30 8.92 3.73
C SER A 396 26.41 10.00 3.08
N PRO A 397 26.73 11.29 3.22
CA PRO A 397 26.03 12.35 2.50
C PRO A 397 26.03 12.07 1.00
N VAL A 398 24.88 12.29 0.35
CA VAL A 398 24.67 11.90 -1.04
C VAL A 398 25.18 12.99 -1.98
N ALA A 399 26.21 12.68 -2.77
CA ALA A 399 26.73 13.58 -3.81
C ALA A 399 26.01 13.40 -5.16
N ASP A 400 25.53 12.18 -5.42
CA ASP A 400 24.93 11.76 -6.68
C ASP A 400 23.96 10.57 -6.43
N PRO A 401 23.00 10.28 -7.33
CA PRO A 401 22.02 9.22 -7.12
C PRO A 401 22.60 7.80 -7.12
N PHE A 402 23.86 7.62 -7.51
CA PHE A 402 24.57 6.33 -7.50
C PHE A 402 25.40 6.12 -6.22
N GLY A 403 25.41 7.07 -5.29
CA GLY A 403 26.09 6.92 -4.00
C GLY A 403 27.62 6.86 -4.11
N GLY A 404 28.22 7.64 -5.01
CA GLY A 404 29.67 7.63 -5.24
C GLY A 404 30.51 8.09 -4.03
N SER A 405 29.88 8.73 -3.04
CA SER A 405 30.49 9.14 -1.76
C SER A 405 30.31 8.13 -0.62
N GLU A 406 29.66 6.99 -0.85
CA GLU A 406 29.40 6.00 0.20
C GLU A 406 30.68 5.30 0.66
N THR A 407 30.82 5.16 1.99
CA THR A 407 31.99 4.57 2.64
C THR A 407 31.64 3.39 3.54
N ASN A 408 30.36 3.21 3.88
CA ASN A 408 29.87 2.08 4.66
C ASN A 408 29.54 0.88 3.76
N SER A 409 30.39 -0.14 3.76
CA SER A 409 30.20 -1.39 3.01
C SER A 409 29.38 -2.45 3.74
N GLY A 410 28.98 -2.20 5.00
CA GLY A 410 28.38 -3.22 5.87
C GLY A 410 29.31 -4.42 6.15
N GLY A 411 30.62 -4.26 5.91
CA GLY A 411 31.59 -5.35 6.03
C GLY A 411 31.60 -6.33 4.85
N VAL A 412 30.85 -6.06 3.78
CA VAL A 412 30.80 -6.90 2.57
C VAL A 412 31.75 -6.33 1.51
N SER A 413 32.67 -7.16 1.00
CA SER A 413 33.77 -6.71 0.14
C SER A 413 33.35 -6.18 -1.23
N THR A 414 32.23 -6.66 -1.78
CA THR A 414 31.69 -6.24 -3.08
C THR A 414 30.65 -5.12 -2.99
N ALA A 415 30.32 -4.66 -1.78
CA ALA A 415 29.25 -3.67 -1.58
C ALA A 415 29.64 -2.26 -2.05
N LEU A 416 30.95 -1.95 -2.13
CA LEU A 416 31.49 -0.67 -2.59
C LEU A 416 32.55 -0.86 -3.69
N PRO A 417 32.63 0.04 -4.70
CA PRO A 417 31.72 1.17 -4.92
C PRO A 417 30.30 0.66 -5.23
N MET A 418 29.29 1.47 -4.88
CA MET A 418 27.89 1.05 -5.02
C MET A 418 27.51 0.74 -6.48
N TYR A 419 28.16 1.38 -7.45
CA TYR A 419 28.09 1.06 -8.87
C TYR A 419 29.51 1.07 -9.44
N ASN A 420 29.89 0.01 -10.14
CA ASN A 420 31.13 -0.02 -10.90
C ASN A 420 30.90 0.61 -12.28
N GLN A 421 31.86 1.38 -12.78
CA GLN A 421 31.76 1.94 -14.13
C GLN A 421 32.04 0.84 -15.17
N ALA A 422 31.16 0.73 -16.16
CA ALA A 422 31.36 -0.09 -17.34
C ALA A 422 31.41 0.77 -18.61
N THR A 423 32.15 0.28 -19.61
CA THR A 423 32.34 0.95 -20.90
C THR A 423 31.83 0.04 -22.02
N PRO A 424 30.81 0.44 -22.79
CA PRO A 424 30.39 -0.29 -23.98
C PRO A 424 31.54 -0.48 -24.98
N GLY A 425 31.60 -1.65 -25.62
CA GLY A 425 32.70 -2.07 -26.49
C GLY A 425 33.95 -2.57 -25.76
N ALA A 426 34.02 -2.48 -24.43
CA ALA A 426 35.11 -3.03 -23.62
C ALA A 426 34.69 -4.32 -22.89
N SER A 427 35.69 -5.06 -22.42
CA SER A 427 35.49 -6.14 -21.44
C SER A 427 35.43 -5.54 -20.05
N ASN A 428 34.32 -5.76 -19.35
CA ASN A 428 34.06 -5.27 -17.99
C ASN A 428 34.01 -6.46 -17.01
N SER A 429 34.02 -6.19 -15.71
CA SER A 429 33.93 -7.21 -14.66
C SER A 429 32.87 -6.83 -13.63
N ALA A 430 32.14 -7.83 -13.15
CA ALA A 430 31.16 -7.68 -12.06
C ALA A 430 31.30 -8.84 -11.09
N CYS A 431 31.35 -8.58 -9.78
CA CYS A 431 31.54 -9.63 -8.77
C CYS A 431 30.43 -9.60 -7.72
N VAL A 432 29.92 -10.79 -7.38
CA VAL A 432 28.90 -11.01 -6.34
C VAL A 432 29.45 -11.91 -5.24
N ILE A 433 28.87 -11.84 -4.05
CA ILE A 433 29.24 -12.65 -2.89
C ILE A 433 28.03 -12.83 -1.95
N ASN A 434 27.87 -14.02 -1.40
CA ASN A 434 26.77 -14.36 -0.46
C ASN A 434 27.19 -14.28 1.01
N GLN A 435 28.19 -13.45 1.34
CA GLN A 435 28.73 -13.27 2.69
C GLN A 435 27.64 -12.87 3.71
N ALA A 436 26.66 -12.07 3.28
CA ALA A 436 25.54 -11.63 4.11
C ALA A 436 24.33 -12.60 4.09
N GLY A 437 24.43 -13.73 3.39
CA GLY A 437 23.35 -14.67 3.12
C GLY A 437 22.97 -14.73 1.63
N THR A 438 22.00 -15.59 1.30
CA THR A 438 21.53 -15.86 -0.07
C THR A 438 20.24 -15.11 -0.39
N GLY A 439 19.85 -15.05 -1.67
CA GLY A 439 18.65 -14.35 -2.11
C GLY A 439 18.86 -12.85 -2.15
N ASN A 440 17.99 -12.10 -1.50
CA ASN A 440 17.95 -10.64 -1.56
C ASN A 440 18.94 -9.92 -0.62
N LYS A 441 20.03 -10.59 -0.21
CA LYS A 441 21.01 -10.05 0.74
C LYS A 441 22.11 -9.24 0.07
N LEU A 442 22.74 -8.39 0.87
CA LEU A 442 23.84 -7.52 0.48
C LEU A 442 25.00 -8.34 -0.11
N GLY A 443 25.44 -7.96 -1.31
CA GLY A 443 26.55 -8.60 -2.01
C GLY A 443 26.11 -9.58 -3.11
N ASN A 444 24.87 -10.08 -3.09
CA ASN A 444 24.37 -10.99 -4.12
C ASN A 444 24.11 -10.31 -5.47
N PHE A 445 24.12 -8.98 -5.51
CA PHE A 445 23.88 -8.15 -6.69
C PHE A 445 25.10 -7.27 -6.95
N ALA A 446 25.61 -7.33 -8.18
CA ALA A 446 26.60 -6.39 -8.69
C ALA A 446 25.92 -5.35 -9.58
N TYR A 447 26.31 -4.09 -9.44
CA TYR A 447 25.73 -2.98 -10.18
C TYR A 447 26.78 -2.36 -11.08
N LEU A 448 26.53 -2.32 -12.39
CA LEU A 448 27.34 -1.60 -13.36
C LEU A 448 26.58 -0.37 -13.86
N ARG A 449 27.22 0.79 -13.89
CA ARG A 449 26.73 2.01 -14.55
C ARG A 449 27.49 2.20 -15.85
N PHE A 450 26.80 2.52 -16.94
CA PHE A 450 27.43 2.78 -18.23
C PHE A 450 26.64 3.81 -19.04
N THR A 451 27.30 4.41 -20.03
CA THR A 451 26.70 5.43 -20.90
C THR A 451 26.67 4.93 -22.33
N VAL A 452 25.47 4.92 -22.92
CA VAL A 452 25.20 4.56 -24.31
C VAL A 452 25.29 5.83 -25.17
N PRO A 453 26.30 5.96 -26.06
CA PRO A 453 26.48 7.19 -26.83
C PRO A 453 25.38 7.43 -27.86
N THR A 454 24.81 6.35 -28.43
CA THR A 454 23.75 6.42 -29.43
C THR A 454 22.80 5.26 -29.20
N GLY A 455 21.49 5.54 -29.19
CA GLY A 455 20.49 4.51 -28.96
C GLY A 455 20.49 3.47 -30.08
N GLY A 456 20.29 2.21 -29.72
CA GLY A 456 20.36 1.09 -30.66
C GLY A 456 20.19 -0.26 -29.97
N ASN A 457 20.31 -1.33 -30.76
CA ASN A 457 20.32 -2.68 -30.23
C ASN A 457 21.76 -3.04 -29.85
N TYR A 458 21.96 -3.36 -28.57
CA TYR A 458 23.23 -3.81 -28.03
C TYR A 458 23.11 -5.26 -27.58
N THR A 459 24.12 -6.07 -27.86
CA THR A 459 24.27 -7.40 -27.29
C THR A 459 24.97 -7.28 -25.95
N ILE A 460 24.29 -7.68 -24.88
CA ILE A 460 24.86 -7.80 -23.55
C ILE A 460 25.14 -9.28 -23.31
N ALA A 461 26.38 -9.61 -22.96
CA ALA A 461 26.75 -10.95 -22.54
C ALA A 461 27.48 -10.92 -21.20
N VAL A 462 27.03 -11.77 -20.27
CA VAL A 462 27.61 -11.99 -18.95
C VAL A 462 28.09 -13.44 -18.88
N THR A 463 29.37 -13.66 -18.63
CA THR A 463 29.98 -14.99 -18.66
C THR A 463 30.77 -15.26 -17.39
N GLY A 464 30.47 -16.36 -16.72
CA GLY A 464 31.16 -16.83 -15.53
C GLY A 464 31.93 -18.13 -15.75
N THR A 465 32.26 -18.79 -14.64
CA THR A 465 32.88 -20.12 -14.69
C THR A 465 31.82 -21.21 -14.78
N SER A 466 32.21 -22.46 -15.08
CA SER A 466 31.26 -23.57 -15.25
C SER A 466 30.42 -23.89 -14.01
N ALA A 467 30.76 -23.36 -12.83
CA ALA A 467 30.03 -23.54 -11.58
C ALA A 467 29.09 -22.37 -11.24
N THR A 468 28.92 -21.42 -12.16
CA THR A 468 28.12 -20.20 -11.96
C THR A 468 26.94 -20.14 -12.91
N ASP A 469 25.95 -19.32 -12.58
CA ASP A 469 24.73 -19.14 -13.36
C ASP A 469 24.36 -17.64 -13.36
N PRO A 470 25.02 -16.81 -14.20
CA PRO A 470 24.80 -15.38 -14.18
C PRO A 470 23.44 -14.98 -14.77
N ASP A 471 22.65 -14.22 -14.02
CA ASP A 471 21.49 -13.51 -14.56
C ASP A 471 21.77 -12.01 -14.63
N PHE A 472 21.03 -11.30 -15.46
CA PHE A 472 21.07 -9.84 -15.44
C PHE A 472 19.74 -9.15 -15.74
N VAL A 473 19.64 -7.91 -15.25
CA VAL A 473 18.54 -6.99 -15.50
C VAL A 473 19.09 -5.62 -15.90
N VAL A 474 18.51 -5.02 -16.93
CA VAL A 474 18.89 -3.70 -17.45
C VAL A 474 17.86 -2.65 -17.06
N TYR A 475 18.35 -1.52 -16.55
CA TYR A 475 17.54 -0.37 -16.17
C TYR A 475 17.92 0.89 -16.95
N HIS A 476 16.90 1.66 -17.35
CA HIS A 476 17.00 3.01 -17.91
C HIS A 476 15.78 3.83 -17.46
N GLY A 477 15.77 4.30 -16.21
CA GLY A 477 14.59 4.94 -15.62
C GLY A 477 13.47 3.96 -15.23
N GLY A 478 13.81 2.66 -15.16
CA GLY A 478 12.92 1.51 -14.96
C GLY A 478 13.53 0.29 -15.65
N GLN A 479 13.07 -0.92 -15.31
CA GLN A 479 13.52 -2.14 -15.97
C GLN A 479 13.10 -2.13 -17.45
N ILE A 480 14.05 -2.37 -18.36
CA ILE A 480 13.81 -2.40 -19.82
C ILE A 480 14.14 -3.75 -20.46
N ALA A 481 14.94 -4.58 -19.80
CA ALA A 481 15.26 -5.94 -20.23
C ALA A 481 15.74 -6.79 -19.05
N ALA A 482 15.65 -8.11 -19.19
CA ALA A 482 16.24 -9.09 -18.29
C ALA A 482 16.61 -10.34 -19.08
N SER A 483 17.49 -11.16 -18.50
CA SER A 483 18.00 -12.40 -19.06
C SER A 483 18.38 -13.32 -17.89
N ASP A 484 17.79 -14.51 -17.82
CA ASP A 484 17.79 -15.44 -16.69
C ASP A 484 17.85 -16.92 -17.12
N GLY A 485 18.51 -17.19 -18.25
CA GLY A 485 18.75 -18.54 -18.77
C GLY A 485 19.73 -19.35 -17.92
N LEU A 486 19.59 -20.68 -17.99
CA LEU A 486 20.47 -21.60 -17.26
C LEU A 486 21.84 -21.74 -17.94
N GLY A 487 22.90 -21.66 -17.15
CA GLY A 487 24.27 -22.04 -17.53
C GLY A 487 25.27 -20.94 -17.21
N SER A 488 26.56 -21.18 -17.51
CA SER A 488 27.63 -20.25 -17.13
C SER A 488 27.73 -18.98 -17.99
N SER A 489 26.75 -18.70 -18.83
CA SER A 489 26.74 -17.54 -19.72
C SER A 489 25.32 -17.16 -20.07
N GLU A 490 25.04 -15.86 -19.99
CA GLU A 490 23.75 -15.29 -20.34
C GLU A 490 23.93 -14.18 -21.37
N THR A 491 23.07 -14.13 -22.38
CA THR A 491 23.17 -13.16 -23.49
C THR A 491 21.81 -12.69 -23.96
N ALA A 492 21.63 -11.37 -24.07
CA ALA A 492 20.44 -10.78 -24.68
C ALA A 492 20.78 -9.60 -25.60
N VAL A 493 19.96 -9.44 -26.64
CA VAL A 493 19.94 -8.22 -27.45
C VAL A 493 18.95 -7.25 -26.83
N VAL A 494 19.42 -6.08 -26.41
CA VAL A 494 18.64 -5.07 -25.69
C VAL A 494 18.60 -3.78 -26.51
N ALA A 495 17.38 -3.26 -26.73
CA ALA A 495 17.19 -1.95 -27.32
C ALA A 495 17.49 -0.85 -26.28
N LEU A 496 18.74 -0.40 -26.24
CA LEU A 496 19.19 0.61 -25.28
C LEU A 496 18.95 2.02 -25.82
N PRO A 497 18.30 2.92 -25.05
CA PRO A 497 18.28 4.34 -25.34
C PRO A 497 19.67 4.97 -25.19
N ALA A 498 19.89 6.12 -25.83
CA ALA A 498 21.08 6.94 -25.56
C ALA A 498 21.04 7.49 -24.13
N GLY A 499 22.20 7.61 -23.49
CA GLY A 499 22.33 8.12 -22.12
C GLY A 499 22.75 7.05 -21.11
N GLU A 500 22.51 7.32 -19.83
CA GLU A 500 22.98 6.44 -18.75
C GLU A 500 22.02 5.27 -18.52
N SER A 501 22.61 4.09 -18.28
CA SER A 501 21.90 2.86 -17.94
C SER A 501 22.61 2.14 -16.80
N VAL A 502 21.87 1.25 -16.13
CA VAL A 502 22.37 0.36 -15.09
C VAL A 502 22.16 -1.08 -15.51
N LEU A 503 23.19 -1.91 -15.34
CA LEU A 503 23.11 -3.36 -15.44
C LEU A 503 23.26 -3.94 -14.03
N VAL A 504 22.25 -4.69 -13.59
CA VAL A 504 22.27 -5.44 -12.33
C VAL A 504 22.56 -6.89 -12.67
N ILE A 505 23.56 -7.48 -12.04
CA ILE A 505 24.02 -8.84 -12.30
C ILE A 505 23.93 -9.65 -11.00
N THR A 506 23.44 -10.87 -11.12
CA THR A 506 23.35 -11.85 -10.03
C THR A 506 23.99 -13.17 -10.43
N ASP A 507 24.25 -14.03 -9.45
CA ASP A 507 24.42 -15.46 -9.67
C ASP A 507 23.16 -16.15 -9.15
N PHE A 508 22.43 -16.87 -10.00
CA PHE A 508 21.24 -17.64 -9.63
C PHE A 508 21.56 -18.60 -8.48
N ASN A 509 22.78 -19.14 -8.41
CA ASN A 509 23.19 -20.02 -7.31
C ASN A 509 23.28 -19.31 -5.96
N ASN A 510 23.53 -17.99 -5.96
CA ASN A 510 23.54 -17.17 -4.74
C ASN A 510 22.15 -16.61 -4.40
N THR A 511 21.25 -16.52 -5.39
CA THR A 511 19.93 -15.88 -5.22
C THR A 511 18.77 -16.87 -5.10
N SER A 512 18.91 -18.09 -5.60
CA SER A 512 17.97 -19.17 -5.31
C SER A 512 18.05 -19.53 -3.82
N GLN A 513 16.90 -19.65 -3.16
CA GLN A 513 16.79 -20.11 -1.76
C GLN A 513 17.12 -21.60 -1.64
N SER A 514 18.19 -22.07 -2.27
CA SER A 514 18.76 -23.38 -1.99
C SER A 514 19.02 -23.43 -0.48
N THR A 515 18.23 -24.25 0.21
CA THR A 515 18.43 -24.66 1.61
C THR A 515 19.76 -25.41 1.81
N ALA A 516 20.60 -25.49 0.78
CA ALA A 516 21.92 -26.07 0.78
C ALA A 516 22.93 -25.09 0.17
N ALA A 517 23.41 -24.12 0.96
CA ALA A 517 24.81 -23.73 0.93
C ALA A 517 25.19 -22.93 2.18
N SER A 518 26.20 -23.47 2.86
CA SER A 518 27.02 -22.90 3.92
C SER A 518 27.28 -21.39 3.79
N PRO A 519 27.33 -20.63 4.91
CA PRO A 519 27.71 -19.20 4.95
C PRO A 519 29.22 -18.96 4.66
N SER A 520 29.77 -19.55 3.59
CA SER A 520 31.22 -19.70 3.44
C SER A 520 31.85 -19.32 2.10
N ALA A 521 31.18 -18.64 1.17
CA ALA A 521 31.94 -18.03 0.07
C ALA A 521 32.66 -16.78 0.60
N GLN A 522 33.88 -16.96 1.15
CA GLN A 522 34.78 -15.83 1.46
C GLN A 522 35.35 -15.20 0.17
N THR A 523 35.16 -15.84 -0.98
CA THR A 523 35.69 -15.38 -2.27
C THR A 523 34.56 -14.93 -3.18
N PRO A 524 34.61 -13.69 -3.71
CA PRO A 524 33.65 -13.21 -4.70
C PRO A 524 33.63 -14.07 -5.96
N THR A 525 32.44 -14.29 -6.51
CA THR A 525 32.24 -14.87 -7.84
C THR A 525 32.20 -13.74 -8.85
N CYS A 526 33.08 -13.75 -9.85
CA CYS A 526 33.22 -12.67 -10.82
C CYS A 526 32.85 -13.12 -12.24
N PHE A 527 32.20 -12.23 -12.97
CA PHE A 527 31.74 -12.40 -14.33
C PHE A 527 32.44 -11.44 -15.28
N THR A 528 32.71 -11.90 -16.50
CA THR A 528 33.09 -11.05 -17.62
C THR A 528 31.83 -10.50 -18.29
N VAL A 529 31.79 -9.18 -18.48
CA VAL A 529 30.61 -8.49 -19.02
C VAL A 529 30.98 -7.70 -20.27
N THR A 530 30.23 -7.92 -21.35
CA THR A 530 30.37 -7.15 -22.60
C THR A 530 29.04 -6.51 -22.97
N ILE A 531 29.12 -5.30 -23.54
CA ILE A 531 27.97 -4.51 -24.02
C ILE A 531 28.38 -4.00 -25.41
N GLN A 532 27.88 -4.60 -26.50
CA GLN A 532 28.37 -4.39 -27.87
C GLN A 532 27.30 -4.00 -28.86
#